data_AF-A0A136PUE3-F1
#
_entry.id   AF-A0A136PUE3-F1
#
_cell.length_a   1.000
_cell.length_b   1.000
_cell.length_c   1.000
_cell.angle_alpha   90.00
_cell.angle_beta   90.00
_cell.angle_gamma   90.00
#
_symmetry.space_group_name_H-M   'P 1'
#
loop_
_entity.id
_entity.type
_entity.pdbx_description
1 polymer ?
#
loop_
_entity_poly.entity_id
_entity_poly.type
_entity_poly.pdbx_seq_one_letter_code
_entity_poly.pdbx_strand_id
1 'polypeptide(L)'
;MRKAREVRGWTQERLRTYLRDASGIDLSSTAMARLEQGKRPIRLNEVAALTDLLDLSLTQYGGRSAQVSEQEYEELRARLTTMADQEYRLVDMLRRVDAEREALHRQVAEVRHARNQIAVTLAEYDRALRALAEAREAAADGQHQEAP
;
A
#
# COMPACT_ATOMS: atom_id res chain seq x y z
N MET A 1 -24.47 7.32 -31.58
CA MET A 1 -25.25 7.42 -30.31
C MET A 1 -26.76 7.27 -30.48
N ARG A 2 -27.52 8.21 -31.09
CA ARG A 2 -29.00 8.10 -31.23
C ARG A 2 -29.45 6.74 -31.77
N LYS A 3 -28.86 6.31 -32.88
CA LYS A 3 -29.11 5.00 -33.50
C LYS A 3 -28.87 3.84 -32.52
N ALA A 4 -27.79 3.87 -31.74
CA ALA A 4 -27.46 2.82 -30.77
C ALA A 4 -28.47 2.73 -29.63
N ARG A 5 -28.98 3.88 -29.15
CA ARG A 5 -30.07 3.93 -28.18
C ARG A 5 -31.36 3.35 -28.78
N GLU A 6 -31.71 3.74 -30.00
CA GLU A 6 -32.93 3.32 -30.68
C GLU A 6 -32.94 1.81 -31.00
N VAL A 7 -31.79 1.24 -31.41
CA VAL A 7 -31.62 -0.21 -31.62
C VAL A 7 -31.94 -1.00 -30.34
N ARG A 8 -31.69 -0.43 -29.16
CA ARG A 8 -31.99 -1.05 -27.87
C ARG A 8 -33.40 -0.77 -27.36
N GLY A 9 -34.22 -0.04 -28.11
CA GLY A 9 -35.56 0.38 -27.69
C GLY A 9 -35.56 1.32 -26.49
N TRP A 10 -34.43 2.00 -26.22
CA TRP A 10 -34.32 2.89 -25.06
C TRP A 10 -34.85 4.29 -25.38
N THR A 11 -35.58 4.88 -24.45
CA THR A 11 -35.91 6.31 -24.50
C THR A 11 -34.72 7.15 -24.04
N GLN A 12 -34.70 8.45 -24.38
CA GLN A 12 -33.66 9.36 -23.89
C GLN A 12 -33.65 9.42 -22.36
N GLU A 13 -34.82 9.37 -21.73
CA GLU A 13 -34.93 9.37 -20.27
C GLU A 13 -34.32 8.10 -19.66
N ARG A 14 -34.61 6.94 -20.27
CA ARG A 14 -34.04 5.67 -19.82
C ARG A 14 -32.51 5.65 -19.91
N LEU A 15 -31.95 6.19 -20.99
CA LEU A 15 -30.49 6.30 -21.13
C LEU A 15 -29.89 7.28 -20.11
N ARG A 16 -30.56 8.40 -19.82
CA ARG A 16 -30.17 9.33 -18.74
C ARG A 16 -30.14 8.65 -17.37
N THR A 17 -31.18 7.88 -17.03
CA THR A 17 -31.24 7.12 -15.78
C THR A 17 -30.06 6.17 -15.68
N TYR A 18 -29.80 5.37 -16.71
CA TYR A 18 -28.66 4.45 -16.69
C TYR A 18 -27.30 5.15 -16.61
N LEU A 19 -27.11 6.29 -17.28
CA LEU A 19 -25.88 7.07 -17.15
C LEU A 19 -25.68 7.59 -15.72
N ARG A 20 -26.74 8.08 -15.10
CA ARG A 20 -26.70 8.54 -13.72
C ARG A 20 -26.37 7.40 -12.77
N ASP A 21 -27.04 6.27 -12.92
CA ASP A 21 -26.90 5.14 -11.99
C ASP A 21 -25.55 4.42 -12.15
N ALA A 22 -25.06 4.26 -13.38
CA ALA A 22 -23.83 3.51 -13.65
C ALA A 22 -22.56 4.36 -13.52
N SER A 23 -22.62 5.65 -13.84
CA SER A 23 -21.43 6.51 -13.96
C SER A 23 -21.50 7.82 -13.15
N GLY A 24 -22.61 8.06 -12.45
CA GLY A 24 -22.83 9.31 -11.70
C GLY A 24 -23.05 10.53 -12.60
N ILE A 25 -23.19 10.35 -13.92
CA ILE A 25 -23.33 11.46 -14.87
C ILE A 25 -24.80 11.86 -14.97
N ASP A 26 -25.13 13.04 -14.46
CA ASP A 26 -26.47 13.62 -14.60
C ASP A 26 -26.54 14.64 -15.75
N LEU A 27 -27.18 14.25 -16.86
CA LEU A 27 -27.43 15.12 -18.01
C LEU A 27 -28.89 15.54 -18.02
N SER A 28 -29.22 16.83 -18.15
CA SER A 28 -30.61 17.29 -18.35
C SER A 28 -31.24 16.71 -19.64
N SER A 29 -32.57 16.64 -19.71
CA SER A 29 -33.29 16.15 -20.91
C SER A 29 -32.92 16.97 -22.17
N THR A 30 -32.79 18.29 -22.01
CA THR A 30 -32.37 19.21 -23.06
C THR A 30 -30.90 19.02 -23.43
N ALA A 31 -30.00 18.77 -22.47
CA ALA A 31 -28.60 18.47 -22.74
C ALA A 31 -28.45 17.15 -23.50
N MET A 32 -29.22 16.14 -23.14
CA MET A 32 -29.26 14.84 -23.80
C MET A 32 -29.72 14.94 -25.25
N ALA A 33 -30.81 15.68 -25.50
CA ALA A 33 -31.30 15.92 -26.85
C ALA A 33 -30.29 16.70 -27.71
N ARG A 34 -29.63 17.72 -27.14
CA ARG A 34 -28.58 18.48 -27.83
C ARG A 34 -27.35 17.64 -28.14
N LEU A 35 -26.96 16.76 -27.23
CA LEU A 35 -25.84 15.82 -27.41
C LEU A 35 -26.14 14.83 -28.53
N GLU A 36 -27.34 14.23 -28.56
CA GLU A 36 -27.74 13.35 -29.67
C GLU A 36 -27.84 14.04 -31.04
N GLN A 37 -28.08 15.35 -31.05
CA GLN A 37 -28.10 16.18 -32.27
C GLN A 37 -26.69 16.67 -32.68
N GLY A 38 -25.65 16.41 -31.88
CA GLY A 38 -24.32 16.96 -32.11
C GLY A 38 -24.20 18.48 -31.88
N LYS A 39 -25.20 19.11 -31.26
CA LYS A 39 -25.25 20.56 -30.97
C LYS A 39 -24.60 20.93 -29.63
N ARG A 40 -24.00 19.96 -28.96
CA ARG A 40 -23.25 20.11 -27.71
C ARG A 40 -21.99 19.24 -27.80
N PRO A 41 -20.79 19.77 -27.51
CA PRO A 41 -19.60 18.95 -27.40
C PRO A 41 -19.74 17.98 -26.22
N ILE A 42 -19.30 16.74 -26.44
CA ILE A 42 -19.32 15.69 -25.43
C ILE A 42 -17.99 15.71 -24.64
N ARG A 43 -18.07 15.54 -23.33
CA ARG A 43 -16.86 15.49 -22.47
C ARG A 43 -16.28 14.08 -22.43
N LEU A 44 -14.97 13.94 -22.21
CA LEU A 44 -14.30 12.63 -22.22
C LEU A 44 -14.92 11.60 -21.28
N ASN A 45 -15.28 12.02 -20.06
CA ASN A 45 -15.97 11.16 -19.08
C ASN A 45 -17.36 10.72 -19.56
N GLU A 46 -18.11 11.60 -20.24
CA GLU A 46 -19.41 11.28 -20.86
C GLU A 46 -19.24 10.31 -22.04
N VAL A 47 -18.15 10.45 -22.81
CA VAL A 47 -17.82 9.53 -23.90
C VAL A 47 -17.56 8.14 -23.33
N ALA A 48 -16.67 8.00 -22.34
CA ALA A 48 -16.33 6.71 -21.73
C ALA A 48 -17.57 6.01 -21.15
N ALA A 49 -18.39 6.75 -20.40
CA ALA A 49 -19.64 6.20 -19.85
C ALA A 49 -20.62 5.76 -20.94
N LEU A 50 -20.73 6.52 -22.04
CA LEU A 50 -21.60 6.17 -23.15
C LEU A 50 -21.07 5.00 -23.98
N THR A 51 -19.76 4.85 -24.13
CA THR A 51 -19.15 3.73 -24.87
C THR A 51 -19.33 2.43 -24.12
N ASP A 52 -19.14 2.44 -22.80
CA ASP A 52 -19.38 1.29 -21.94
C ASP A 52 -20.86 0.93 -21.91
N LEU A 53 -21.73 1.94 -21.71
CA LEU A 53 -23.15 1.71 -21.56
C LEU A 53 -23.81 1.32 -22.88
N LEU A 54 -23.42 1.90 -24.01
CA LEU A 54 -24.00 1.65 -25.33
C LEU A 54 -23.23 0.60 -26.15
N ASP A 55 -22.20 -0.03 -25.57
CA ASP A 55 -21.29 -0.95 -26.25
C ASP A 55 -20.83 -0.41 -27.61
N LEU A 56 -20.38 0.85 -27.60
CA LEU A 56 -19.93 1.56 -28.79
C LEU A 56 -18.42 1.63 -28.79
N SER A 57 -17.81 1.22 -29.90
CA SER A 57 -16.39 1.44 -30.10
C SER A 57 -16.10 2.91 -30.42
N LEU A 58 -15.18 3.51 -29.66
CA LEU A 58 -14.66 4.87 -29.87
C LEU A 58 -14.18 5.10 -31.32
N THR A 59 -13.58 4.07 -31.93
CA THR A 59 -13.01 4.15 -33.28
C THR A 59 -14.07 4.29 -34.37
N GLN A 60 -15.32 3.85 -34.13
CA GLN A 60 -16.40 3.90 -35.11
C GLN A 60 -17.07 5.29 -35.21
N TYR A 61 -16.88 6.16 -34.22
CA TYR A 61 -17.57 7.46 -34.14
C TYR A 61 -16.61 8.65 -33.96
N GLY A 62 -15.31 8.39 -33.75
CA GLY A 62 -14.26 9.40 -33.64
C GLY A 62 -13.80 9.92 -35.01
N GLY A 63 -14.61 10.78 -35.65
CA GLY A 63 -14.13 11.58 -36.77
C GLY A 63 -13.02 12.52 -36.30
N ARG A 64 -11.80 12.34 -36.83
CA ARG A 64 -10.58 13.18 -36.69
C ARG A 64 -10.05 13.47 -35.27
N SER A 65 -10.77 13.07 -34.21
CA SER A 65 -10.39 13.22 -32.79
C SER A 65 -9.86 11.93 -32.15
N ALA A 66 -10.00 10.78 -32.83
CA ALA A 66 -9.57 9.48 -32.32
C ALA A 66 -8.03 9.35 -32.16
N GLN A 67 -7.25 10.08 -32.96
CA GLN A 67 -5.78 10.07 -32.83
C GLN A 67 -5.29 10.72 -31.52
N VAL A 68 -6.04 11.67 -30.96
CA VAL A 68 -5.70 12.27 -29.65
C VAL A 68 -6.03 11.28 -28.52
N SER A 69 -7.11 10.48 -28.65
CA SER A 69 -7.48 9.48 -27.63
C SER A 69 -6.56 8.27 -27.57
N GLU A 70 -5.99 7.84 -28.69
CA GLU A 70 -5.09 6.68 -28.73
C GLU A 70 -3.74 7.01 -28.09
N GLN A 71 -3.24 8.21 -28.33
CA GLN A 71 -2.02 8.69 -27.69
C GLN A 71 -2.22 8.90 -26.17
N GLU A 72 -3.32 9.53 -25.75
CA GLU A 72 -3.66 9.68 -24.32
C GLU A 72 -3.85 8.32 -23.62
N TYR A 73 -4.41 7.33 -24.31
CA TYR A 73 -4.56 5.98 -23.80
C TYR A 73 -3.23 5.26 -23.64
N GLU A 74 -2.34 5.35 -24.63
CA GLU A 74 -0.99 4.76 -24.53
C GLU A 74 -0.12 5.47 -23.48
N GLU A 75 -0.24 6.79 -23.32
CA GLU A 75 0.40 7.54 -22.24
C GLU A 75 -0.11 7.09 -20.86
N LEU A 76 -1.43 6.92 -20.71
CA LEU A 76 -2.04 6.42 -19.48
C LEU A 76 -1.60 4.99 -19.17
N ARG A 77 -1.53 4.13 -20.19
CA ARG A 77 -1.06 2.74 -20.08
C ARG A 77 0.40 2.68 -19.67
N ALA A 78 1.27 3.46 -20.31
CA ALA A 78 2.68 3.56 -19.94
C ALA A 78 2.86 4.05 -18.50
N ARG A 79 2.04 5.02 -18.07
CA ARG A 79 2.04 5.51 -16.69
C ARG A 79 1.58 4.43 -15.70
N LEU A 80 0.54 3.66 -16.02
CA LEU A 80 0.08 2.55 -15.19
C LEU A 80 1.16 1.47 -15.04
N THR A 81 1.84 1.10 -16.13
CA THR A 81 2.96 0.15 -16.08
C THR A 81 4.10 0.68 -15.20
N THR A 82 4.44 1.96 -15.34
CA THR A 82 5.48 2.60 -14.51
C THR A 82 5.10 2.60 -13.03
N MET A 83 3.83 2.86 -12.72
CA MET A 83 3.33 2.83 -11.34
C MET A 83 3.35 1.41 -10.78
N ALA A 84 2.97 0.40 -11.56
CA ALA A 84 3.04 -1.01 -11.14
C ALA A 84 4.50 -1.43 -10.86
N ASP A 85 5.45 -1.00 -11.69
CA ASP A 85 6.88 -1.25 -11.45
C ASP A 85 7.38 -0.55 -10.17
N GLN A 86 6.92 0.67 -9.91
CA GLN A 86 7.23 1.40 -8.68
C GLN A 86 6.66 0.71 -7.45
N GLU A 87 5.40 0.26 -7.50
CA GLU A 87 4.75 -0.49 -6.43
C GLU A 87 5.53 -1.77 -6.11
N TYR A 88 5.91 -2.53 -7.14
CA TYR A 88 6.71 -3.74 -6.97
C TYR A 88 8.04 -3.46 -6.25
N ARG A 89 8.75 -2.39 -6.64
CA ARG A 89 10.01 -1.99 -5.98
C ARG A 89 9.80 -1.58 -4.53
N LEU A 90 8.74 -0.83 -4.23
CA LEU A 90 8.42 -0.40 -2.86
C LEU A 90 8.09 -1.59 -1.97
N VAL A 91 7.33 -2.56 -2.48
CA VAL A 91 7.02 -3.80 -1.75
C VAL A 91 8.30 -4.60 -1.47
N ASP A 92 9.21 -4.70 -2.44
CA ASP A 92 10.50 -5.38 -2.23
C ASP A 92 11.38 -4.65 -1.20
N MET A 93 11.41 -3.31 -1.24
CA MET A 93 12.12 -2.50 -0.22
C MET A 93 11.53 -2.71 1.18
N LEU A 94 10.20 -2.72 1.33
CA LEU A 94 9.54 -2.97 2.60
C LEU A 94 9.93 -4.33 3.19
N ARG A 95 9.93 -5.38 2.36
CA ARG A 95 10.35 -6.72 2.79
C ARG A 95 11.79 -6.76 3.30
N ARG A 96 12.70 -6.02 2.66
CA ARG A 96 14.10 -5.94 3.11
C ARG A 96 14.22 -5.23 4.46
N VAL A 97 13.53 -4.10 4.62
CA VAL A 97 13.52 -3.35 5.88
C VAL A 97 12.94 -4.18 7.03
N ASP A 98 11.87 -4.95 6.78
CA ASP A 98 11.30 -5.85 7.78
C ASP A 98 12.28 -6.95 8.19
N ALA A 99 12.98 -7.56 7.22
CA ALA A 99 13.99 -8.58 7.50
C ALA A 99 15.17 -8.01 8.32
N GLU A 100 15.64 -6.80 8.00
CA GLU A 100 16.69 -6.11 8.76
C GLU A 100 16.22 -5.77 10.18
N ARG A 101 14.98 -5.30 10.34
CA ARG A 101 14.39 -5.02 11.65
C ARG A 101 14.32 -6.28 12.52
N GLU A 102 13.91 -7.42 11.96
CA GLU A 102 13.87 -8.69 12.69
C GLU A 102 15.28 -9.18 13.07
N ALA A 103 16.26 -9.02 12.19
CA ALA A 103 17.66 -9.32 12.51
C ALA A 103 18.17 -8.44 13.67
N LEU A 104 17.89 -7.14 13.64
CA LEU A 104 18.30 -6.22 14.70
C LEU A 104 17.60 -6.54 16.04
N HIS A 105 16.31 -6.87 16.02
CA HIS A 105 15.60 -7.31 17.22
C HIS A 105 16.22 -8.57 17.85
N ARG A 106 16.65 -9.54 17.03
CA ARG A 106 17.37 -10.73 17.52
C ARG A 106 18.69 -10.35 18.18
N GLN A 107 19.49 -9.50 17.53
CA GLN A 107 20.77 -9.03 18.11
C GLN A 107 20.57 -8.31 19.45
N VAL A 108 19.55 -7.45 19.56
CA VAL A 108 19.23 -6.77 20.83
C VAL A 108 18.84 -7.78 21.92
N ALA A 109 18.08 -8.82 21.58
CA ALA A 109 17.72 -9.87 22.52
C ALA A 109 18.95 -10.66 22.99
N GLU A 110 19.86 -11.01 22.08
CA GLU A 110 21.12 -11.70 22.39
C GLU A 110 22.00 -10.86 23.33
N VAL A 111 22.20 -9.57 23.02
CA VAL A 111 22.99 -8.66 23.86
C VAL A 111 22.37 -8.53 25.25
N ARG A 112 21.05 -8.42 25.35
CA ARG A 112 20.35 -8.38 26.65
C ARG A 112 20.55 -9.67 27.44
N HIS A 113 20.49 -10.82 26.77
CA HIS A 113 20.71 -12.11 27.41
C HIS A 113 22.15 -12.23 27.94
N ALA A 114 23.15 -11.92 27.12
CA ALA A 114 24.55 -11.93 27.51
C ALA A 114 24.83 -10.97 28.68
N ARG A 115 24.26 -9.76 28.65
CA ARG A 115 24.37 -8.80 29.76
C ARG A 115 23.82 -9.38 31.07
N ASN A 116 22.67 -10.05 31.01
CA ASN A 116 22.06 -10.63 32.21
C ASN A 116 22.88 -11.80 32.75
N GLN A 117 23.44 -12.65 31.87
CA GLN A 117 24.36 -13.72 32.30
C GLN A 117 25.60 -13.17 33.01
N ILE A 118 26.21 -12.11 32.46
CA ILE A 118 27.37 -11.44 33.08
C ILE A 118 26.99 -10.86 34.45
N ALA A 119 25.81 -10.26 34.58
CA ALA A 119 25.36 -9.73 35.87
C ALA A 119 25.21 -10.84 36.94
N VAL A 120 24.71 -12.02 36.53
CA VAL A 120 24.61 -13.18 37.43
C VAL A 120 25.98 -13.69 37.84
N THR A 121 26.90 -13.87 36.89
CA THR A 121 28.24 -14.38 37.20
C THR A 121 29.05 -13.42 38.08
N LEU A 122 28.90 -12.11 37.87
CA LEU A 122 29.49 -11.10 38.76
C LEU A 122 28.94 -11.22 40.20
N ALA A 123 27.63 -11.40 40.36
CA ALA A 123 27.02 -11.56 41.68
C ALA A 123 27.49 -12.84 42.39
N GLU A 124 27.71 -13.93 41.65
CA GLU A 124 28.27 -15.17 42.19
C GLU A 124 29.73 -14.99 42.61
N TYR A 125 30.53 -14.30 41.79
CA TYR A 125 31.92 -14.00 42.10
C TYR A 125 32.04 -13.11 43.34
N ASP A 126 31.21 -12.08 43.48
CA ASP A 126 31.17 -11.23 44.67
C ASP A 126 30.83 -12.02 45.94
N ARG A 127 29.91 -12.99 45.87
CA ARG A 127 29.59 -13.87 46.99
C ARG A 127 30.77 -14.76 47.36
N ALA A 128 31.44 -15.34 46.36
CA ALA A 128 32.62 -16.18 46.58
C ALA A 128 33.76 -15.39 47.23
N LEU A 129 33.99 -14.14 46.80
CA LEU A 129 34.99 -13.25 47.41
C LEU A 129 34.67 -12.96 48.88
N ARG A 130 33.40 -12.69 49.22
CA ARG A 130 32.99 -12.47 50.61
C ARG A 130 33.20 -13.71 51.48
N ALA A 131 32.75 -14.87 51.02
CA ALA A 131 32.94 -16.13 51.74
C ALA A 131 34.43 -16.45 51.96
N LEU A 132 35.29 -16.14 50.99
CA LEU A 132 36.74 -16.32 51.12
C LEU A 132 37.36 -15.34 52.11
N ALA A 133 36.87 -14.10 52.18
CA ALA A 133 37.28 -13.12 53.18
C ALA A 133 36.88 -13.58 54.60
N GLU A 134 35.63 -13.99 54.79
CA GLU A 134 35.11 -14.52 56.07
C GLU A 134 35.89 -15.75 56.54
N ALA A 135 36.21 -16.69 55.63
CA ALA A 135 37.00 -17.87 55.95
C ALA A 135 38.44 -17.53 56.37
N ARG A 136 39.04 -16.50 55.77
CA ARG A 136 40.38 -16.01 56.14
C ARG A 136 40.39 -15.36 57.51
N GLU A 137 39.38 -14.55 57.82
CA GLU A 137 39.24 -13.93 59.15
C GLU A 137 39.05 -15.00 60.24
N ALA A 138 38.14 -15.96 60.03
CA ALA A 138 37.92 -17.05 60.97
C ALA A 138 39.18 -17.91 61.22
N ALA A 139 39.98 -18.16 60.18
CA ALA A 139 41.24 -18.89 60.31
C ALA A 139 42.30 -18.10 61.10
N ALA A 140 42.33 -16.77 60.97
CA ALA A 140 43.25 -15.91 61.72
C ALA A 140 42.87 -15.85 63.22
N ASP A 141 41.58 -15.74 63.53
CA ASP A 141 41.09 -15.70 64.92
C ASP A 141 41.29 -17.03 65.66
N GLY A 142 41.15 -18.16 64.96
CA GLY A 142 41.40 -19.49 65.53
C GLY A 142 42.87 -19.74 65.91
N GLN A 143 43.84 -19.14 65.19
CA GLN A 143 45.27 -19.26 65.50
C GLN A 143 45.69 -18.45 66.74
N HIS A 144 44.91 -17.45 67.15
CA HIS A 144 45.19 -16.65 68.34
C HIS A 144 44.62 -17.24 69.64
N GLN A 145 43.71 -18.23 69.57
CA GLN A 145 43.14 -18.88 70.75
C GLN A 145 43.90 -20.14 71.22
N GLU A 146 44.85 -20.66 70.43
CA GLU A 146 45.63 -21.87 70.77
C GLU A 146 47.06 -21.58 71.28
N ALA A 147 47.45 -20.32 71.50
CA ALA A 147 48.75 -19.98 72.10
C ALA A 147 48.61 -19.71 73.61
N PRO A 148 49.14 -20.58 74.51
CA PRO A 148 49.13 -20.40 75.96
C PRO A 148 50.12 -19.32 76.45
#